data_AF-W4L515-F1
#
_entry.id   AF-W4L515-F1
#
_cell.length_a   1.000
_cell.length_b   1.000
_cell.length_c   1.000
_cell.angle_alpha   90.00
_cell.angle_beta   90.00
_cell.angle_gamma   90.00
#
_symmetry.space_group_name_H-M   'P 1'
#
loop_
_entity.id
_entity.type
_entity.pdbx_description
1 polymer ?
#
loop_
_entity_poly.entity_id
_entity_poly.type
_entity_poly.pdbx_seq_one_letter_code
_entity_poly.pdbx_strand_id
1 'polypeptide(L)'
;MKSHHALIDTLSHLLSGNEIFTLIKRVQLKDNIVDGQYITYSSDAAALYGYDETDLSHTWQSETLTPDVCSKSYQIGVARQLHPELQLPAEYITTIRRRNGEVRPVIKTTQAMIITDEWHWLTIIDPHLRKTRLPHIDELQLPAWVMKDIPRIYSLSEINSMLENLPLQNSQSGNSISHTGNQASPALDNIENRNGVFKEHLNIEPGETIGVPDGRWLHRCKECGYIWLNKQRRPVKCANRTRNASKRYVCQTTKWWKGSGPAIKYKQRHP
;
A
#
# COMPACT_ATOMS: atom_id res chain seq x y z
N MET A 1 -23.83 14.29 6.22
CA MET A 1 -23.82 15.78 6.14
C MET A 1 -23.08 16.46 7.32
N LYS A 2 -23.31 16.08 8.59
CA LYS A 2 -22.61 16.70 9.74
C LYS A 2 -21.07 16.56 9.74
N SER A 3 -20.53 15.47 9.19
CA SER A 3 -19.07 15.24 9.13
C SER A 3 -18.33 16.15 8.14
N HIS A 4 -18.99 16.59 7.07
CA HIS A 4 -18.35 17.38 6.02
C HIS A 4 -18.14 18.84 6.44
N HIS A 5 -19.11 19.42 7.17
CA HIS A 5 -18.96 20.77 7.70
C HIS A 5 -17.90 20.82 8.80
N ALA A 6 -17.91 19.85 9.74
CA ALA A 6 -16.89 19.76 10.78
C ALA A 6 -15.47 19.58 10.21
N LEU A 7 -15.31 18.84 9.11
CA LEU A 7 -14.04 18.73 8.39
C LEU A 7 -13.61 20.05 7.79
N ILE A 8 -14.49 20.74 7.05
CA ILE A 8 -14.18 22.04 6.44
C ILE A 8 -13.78 23.02 7.53
N ASP A 9 -14.54 23.11 8.61
CA ASP A 9 -14.24 24.01 9.73
C ASP A 9 -12.88 23.67 10.38
N THR A 10 -12.58 22.38 10.55
CA THR A 10 -11.30 21.91 11.10
C THR A 10 -10.15 22.24 10.14
N LEU A 11 -10.27 21.91 8.86
CA LEU A 11 -9.23 22.20 7.86
C LEU A 11 -9.06 23.71 7.67
N SER A 12 -10.14 24.50 7.67
CA SER A 12 -10.08 25.96 7.60
C SER A 12 -9.39 26.55 8.83
N HIS A 13 -9.67 26.02 10.03
CA HIS A 13 -8.95 26.41 11.24
C HIS A 13 -7.45 26.08 11.15
N LEU A 14 -7.12 24.85 10.77
CA LEU A 14 -5.72 24.39 10.61
C LEU A 14 -4.96 25.22 9.56
N LEU A 15 -5.60 25.49 8.42
CA LEU A 15 -5.03 26.31 7.35
C LEU A 15 -4.86 27.77 7.75
N SER A 16 -5.68 28.27 8.68
CA SER A 16 -5.53 29.61 9.27
C SER A 16 -4.53 29.66 10.43
N GLY A 17 -4.14 28.51 10.97
CA GLY A 17 -3.21 28.36 12.09
C GLY A 17 -1.78 28.11 11.64
N ASN A 18 -0.85 28.18 12.59
CA ASN A 18 0.57 27.81 12.40
C ASN A 18 0.81 26.32 12.71
N GLU A 19 -0.19 25.48 12.52
CA GLU A 19 -0.10 24.05 12.81
C GLU A 19 0.52 23.30 11.61
N ILE A 20 1.48 22.43 11.90
CA ILE A 20 2.06 21.56 10.88
C ILE A 20 1.17 20.34 10.76
N PHE A 21 0.54 20.12 9.61
CA PHE A 21 -0.42 19.03 9.46
C PHE A 21 -0.34 18.33 8.11
N THR A 22 -0.84 17.09 8.10
CA THR A 22 -1.10 16.32 6.90
C THR A 22 -2.48 15.67 6.97
N LEU A 23 -3.15 15.56 5.83
CA LEU A 23 -4.35 14.75 5.64
C LEU A 23 -4.03 13.65 4.65
N ILE A 24 -4.18 12.42 5.10
CA ILE A 24 -3.86 11.23 4.32
C ILE A 24 -5.14 10.46 4.05
N LYS A 25 -5.37 10.09 2.79
CA LYS A 25 -6.45 9.18 2.40
C LYS A 25 -5.95 7.75 2.38
N ARG A 26 -6.76 6.82 2.91
CA ARG A 26 -6.55 5.39 2.75
C ARG A 26 -6.81 4.99 1.30
N VAL A 27 -5.81 4.45 0.62
CA VAL A 27 -5.93 3.95 -0.74
C VAL A 27 -5.76 2.44 -0.73
N GLN A 28 -6.82 1.71 -1.10
CA GLN A 28 -6.73 0.28 -1.34
C GLN A 28 -6.27 0.01 -2.77
N LEU A 29 -5.04 -0.43 -2.92
CA LEU A 29 -4.42 -0.73 -4.22
C LEU A 29 -4.78 -2.14 -4.69
N LYS A 30 -4.83 -3.10 -3.76
CA LYS A 30 -5.23 -4.51 -3.95
C LYS A 30 -5.83 -5.10 -2.67
N ASP A 31 -6.31 -6.34 -2.73
CA ASP A 31 -6.94 -7.06 -1.60
C ASP A 31 -6.15 -6.95 -0.28
N ASN A 32 -4.82 -7.06 -0.33
CA ASN A 32 -3.93 -6.96 0.83
C ASN A 32 -2.87 -5.86 0.70
N ILE A 33 -3.04 -4.91 -0.23
CA ILE A 33 -2.10 -3.81 -0.44
C ILE A 33 -2.84 -2.50 -0.24
N VAL A 34 -2.44 -1.77 0.79
CA VAL A 34 -3.08 -0.53 1.22
C VAL A 34 -2.00 0.43 1.66
N ASP A 35 -2.09 1.66 1.22
CA ASP A 35 -1.18 2.73 1.63
C ASP A 35 -1.96 4.03 1.87
N GLY A 36 -1.29 5.01 2.45
CA GLY A 36 -1.81 6.36 2.63
C GLY A 36 -1.33 7.26 1.51
N GLN A 37 -2.23 7.98 0.85
CA GLN A 37 -1.86 9.07 -0.06
C GLN A 37 -2.06 10.42 0.62
N TYR A 38 -1.07 11.30 0.55
CA TYR A 38 -1.22 12.69 1.00
C TYR A 38 -2.19 13.43 0.07
N ILE A 39 -3.31 13.92 0.62
CA ILE A 39 -4.32 14.68 -0.15
C ILE A 39 -4.17 16.18 0.09
N THR A 40 -3.82 16.58 1.31
CA THR A 40 -3.48 17.97 1.64
C THR A 40 -2.50 18.00 2.81
N TYR A 41 -1.77 19.08 2.94
CA TYR A 41 -0.76 19.30 3.98
C TYR A 41 -0.42 20.79 4.06
N SER A 42 0.16 21.22 5.18
CA SER A 42 0.73 22.56 5.27
C SER A 42 2.10 22.64 4.60
N SER A 43 2.51 23.84 4.17
CA SER A 43 3.85 24.08 3.60
C SER A 43 4.98 23.63 4.53
N ASP A 44 4.83 23.90 5.83
CA ASP A 44 5.78 23.46 6.85
C ASP A 44 5.86 21.93 6.96
N ALA A 45 4.77 21.21 6.69
CA ALA A 45 4.80 19.76 6.67
C ALA A 45 5.60 19.24 5.46
N ALA A 46 5.39 19.81 4.27
CA ALA A 46 6.20 19.48 3.09
C ALA A 46 7.69 19.71 3.35
N ALA A 47 8.06 20.90 3.87
CA ALA A 47 9.43 21.24 4.23
C ALA A 47 10.02 20.29 5.29
N LEU A 48 9.22 19.91 6.29
CA LEU A 48 9.61 18.96 7.33
C LEU A 48 9.97 17.60 6.72
N TYR A 49 9.17 17.08 5.79
CA TYR A 49 9.47 15.84 5.06
C TYR A 49 10.55 16.01 3.98
N GLY A 50 11.02 17.22 3.70
CA GLY A 50 12.05 17.49 2.69
C GLY A 50 11.52 17.45 1.26
N TYR A 51 10.24 17.79 1.08
CA TYR A 51 9.59 17.95 -0.22
C TYR A 51 9.25 19.42 -0.45
N ASP A 52 9.21 19.81 -1.71
CA ASP A 52 8.65 21.09 -2.11
C ASP A 52 7.11 21.04 -1.97
N GLU A 53 6.46 22.21 -1.93
CA GLU A 53 5.02 22.32 -1.67
C GLU A 53 4.15 21.50 -2.66
N THR A 54 4.63 21.24 -3.87
CA THR A 54 3.90 20.48 -4.89
C THR A 54 4.09 18.97 -4.80
N ASP A 55 5.17 18.51 -4.17
CA ASP A 55 5.67 17.15 -4.38
C ASP A 55 5.10 16.11 -3.39
N LEU A 56 4.80 16.52 -2.16
CA LEU A 56 4.39 15.57 -1.11
C LEU A 56 3.08 14.84 -1.46
N SER A 57 2.18 15.47 -2.23
CA SER A 57 0.92 14.86 -2.71
C SER A 57 1.13 13.65 -3.63
N HIS A 58 2.30 13.52 -4.23
CA HIS A 58 2.68 12.42 -5.11
C HIS A 58 3.47 11.31 -4.38
N THR A 59 3.69 11.47 -3.08
CA THR A 59 4.42 10.52 -2.23
C THR A 59 3.45 9.64 -1.44
N TRP A 60 3.85 8.39 -1.21
CA TRP A 60 3.09 7.49 -0.33
C TRP A 60 3.49 7.68 1.13
N GLN A 61 2.54 7.51 2.05
CA GLN A 61 2.80 7.62 3.49
C GLN A 61 3.94 6.68 3.90
N SER A 62 3.95 5.46 3.38
CA SER A 62 5.00 4.47 3.68
C SER A 62 6.40 4.88 3.23
N GLU A 63 6.53 5.81 2.28
CA GLU A 63 7.82 6.35 1.86
C GLU A 63 8.38 7.38 2.87
N THR A 64 7.49 8.03 3.62
CA THR A 64 7.82 9.05 4.63
C THR A 64 8.01 8.49 6.06
N LEU A 65 7.99 7.17 6.21
CA LEU A 65 8.16 6.46 7.48
C LEU A 65 9.17 5.32 7.29
N THR A 66 9.72 4.80 8.38
CA THR A 66 10.38 3.49 8.34
C THR A 66 9.31 2.39 8.24
N PRO A 67 9.63 1.22 7.65
CA PRO A 67 8.66 0.12 7.51
C PRO A 67 7.98 -0.27 8.84
N ASP A 68 8.75 -0.38 9.92
CA ASP A 68 8.22 -0.74 11.24
C ASP A 68 7.26 0.32 11.79
N VAL A 69 7.62 1.60 11.66
CA VAL A 69 6.77 2.71 12.10
C VAL A 69 5.50 2.80 11.25
N CYS A 70 5.59 2.56 9.94
CA CYS A 70 4.43 2.54 9.05
C CYS A 70 3.45 1.44 9.46
N SER A 71 3.94 0.21 9.61
CA SER A 71 3.13 -0.95 10.02
C SER A 71 2.47 -0.71 11.37
N LYS A 72 3.24 -0.22 12.35
CA LYS A 72 2.74 0.04 13.71
C LYS A 72 1.75 1.20 13.77
N SER A 73 2.00 2.28 13.03
CA SER A 73 1.08 3.42 12.94
C SER A 73 -0.27 3.01 12.37
N TYR A 74 -0.27 2.17 11.32
CA TYR A 74 -1.50 1.61 10.77
C TYR A 74 -2.25 0.77 11.81
N GLN A 75 -1.56 -0.16 12.48
CA GLN A 75 -2.17 -1.03 13.47
C GLN A 75 -2.82 -0.24 14.61
N ILE A 76 -2.11 0.75 15.15
CA ILE A 76 -2.64 1.62 16.21
C ILE A 76 -3.83 2.43 15.71
N GLY A 77 -3.75 3.00 14.49
CA GLY A 77 -4.82 3.78 13.89
C GLY A 77 -6.10 2.97 13.70
N VAL A 78 -5.99 1.74 13.20
CA VAL A 78 -7.13 0.83 13.04
C VAL A 78 -7.63 0.32 14.39
N ALA A 79 -6.74 -0.01 15.32
CA ALA A 79 -7.10 -0.46 16.66
C ALA A 79 -7.93 0.59 17.42
N ARG A 80 -7.54 1.87 17.36
CA ARG A 80 -8.31 2.98 17.96
C ARG A 80 -9.75 3.02 17.47
N GLN A 81 -9.96 2.65 16.21
CA GLN A 81 -11.25 2.74 15.56
C GLN A 81 -12.12 1.50 15.82
N LEU A 82 -11.54 0.31 15.77
CA LEU A 82 -12.26 -0.95 15.98
C LEU A 82 -12.48 -1.25 17.47
N HIS A 83 -11.60 -0.75 18.34
CA HIS A 83 -11.55 -1.05 19.77
C HIS A 83 -11.39 0.23 20.61
N PRO A 84 -12.38 1.14 20.60
CA PRO A 84 -12.32 2.40 21.33
C PRO A 84 -12.13 2.20 22.86
N GLU A 85 -12.53 1.05 23.40
CA GLU A 85 -12.36 0.68 24.80
C GLU A 85 -10.89 0.57 25.25
N LEU A 86 -9.96 0.37 24.32
CA LEU A 86 -8.52 0.32 24.61
C LEU A 86 -7.94 1.68 24.98
N GLN A 87 -8.64 2.78 24.66
CA GLN A 87 -8.21 4.15 24.93
C GLN A 87 -6.76 4.44 24.50
N LEU A 88 -6.34 3.89 23.35
CA LEU A 88 -4.99 4.10 22.83
C LEU A 88 -4.74 5.61 22.60
N PRO A 89 -3.58 6.13 23.01
CA PRO A 89 -3.31 7.56 22.95
C PRO A 89 -3.32 8.05 21.50
N ALA A 90 -4.02 9.15 21.23
CA ALA A 90 -4.05 9.79 19.92
C ALA A 90 -2.75 10.54 19.58
N GLU A 91 -2.02 10.94 20.63
CA GLU A 91 -0.77 11.68 20.57
C GLU A 91 0.39 10.84 21.11
N TYR A 92 1.50 10.77 20.37
CA TYR A 92 2.66 9.94 20.71
C TYR A 92 3.92 10.41 19.97
N ILE A 93 5.09 10.05 20.49
CA ILE A 93 6.38 10.29 19.83
C ILE A 93 6.62 9.20 18.79
N THR A 94 7.08 9.57 17.61
CA THR A 94 7.45 8.64 16.53
C THR A 94 8.53 9.26 15.67
N THR A 95 8.89 8.61 14.56
CA THR A 95 9.84 9.13 13.59
C THR A 95 9.21 9.32 12.23
N ILE A 96 9.76 10.27 11.48
CA ILE A 96 9.52 10.43 10.04
C ILE A 96 10.83 10.20 9.30
N ARG A 97 10.73 9.76 8.05
CA ARG A 97 11.83 9.69 7.10
C ARG A 97 11.64 10.81 6.07
N ARG A 98 12.63 11.67 5.94
CA ARG A 98 12.67 12.75 4.95
C ARG A 98 13.06 12.21 3.57
N ARG A 99 12.83 12.99 2.50
CA ARG A 99 13.19 12.65 1.11
C ARG A 99 14.67 12.29 0.93
N ASN A 100 15.56 12.93 1.68
CA ASN A 100 17.00 12.66 1.69
C ASN A 100 17.40 11.41 2.51
N GLY A 101 16.43 10.66 3.06
CA GLY A 101 16.65 9.49 3.91
C GLY A 101 16.89 9.79 5.39
N GLU A 102 17.03 11.06 5.79
CA GLU A 102 17.20 11.46 7.19
C GLU A 102 15.98 11.05 8.03
N VAL A 103 16.21 10.40 9.17
CA VAL A 103 15.16 10.02 10.11
C VAL A 103 15.15 11.01 11.27
N ARG A 104 13.99 11.59 11.55
CA ARG A 104 13.83 12.58 12.64
C ARG A 104 12.67 12.24 13.56
N PRO A 105 12.82 12.45 14.88
CA PRO A 105 11.72 12.29 15.82
C PRO A 105 10.72 13.44 15.68
N VAL A 106 9.44 13.13 15.84
CA VAL A 106 8.33 14.08 15.87
C VAL A 106 7.27 13.59 16.87
N ILE A 107 6.44 14.51 17.37
CA ILE A 107 5.17 14.13 17.99
C ILE A 107 4.10 14.12 16.91
N LYS A 108 3.29 13.06 16.86
CA LYS A 108 2.10 13.00 16.01
C LYS A 108 0.84 12.93 16.86
N THR A 109 -0.10 13.82 16.59
CA THR A 109 -1.51 13.67 17.01
C THR A 109 -2.31 13.24 15.81
N THR A 110 -2.98 12.08 15.90
CA THR A 110 -3.68 11.46 14.77
C THR A 110 -5.14 11.26 15.06
N GLN A 111 -5.99 11.68 14.11
CA GLN A 111 -7.43 11.52 14.17
C GLN A 111 -7.93 10.84 12.89
N ALA A 112 -8.64 9.72 13.06
CA ALA A 112 -9.33 9.07 11.95
C ALA A 112 -10.64 9.80 11.66
N MET A 113 -10.97 9.93 10.39
CA MET A 113 -12.17 10.60 9.90
C MET A 113 -12.71 9.89 8.66
N ILE A 114 -14.03 9.92 8.50
CA ILE A 114 -14.71 9.40 7.31
C ILE A 114 -15.21 10.58 6.50
N ILE A 115 -14.67 10.72 5.29
CA ILE A 115 -15.02 11.76 4.32
C ILE A 115 -15.53 11.02 3.09
N THR A 116 -16.77 11.30 2.67
CA THR A 116 -17.40 10.64 1.50
C THR A 116 -17.25 9.11 1.54
N ASP A 117 -17.52 8.50 2.70
CA ASP A 117 -17.40 7.05 2.96
C ASP A 117 -15.98 6.46 2.85
N GLU A 118 -14.96 7.32 2.79
CA GLU A 118 -13.55 6.92 2.72
C GLU A 118 -12.79 7.32 3.99
N TRP A 119 -11.89 6.44 4.41
CA TRP A 119 -11.03 6.65 5.56
C TRP A 119 -9.94 7.67 5.26
N HIS A 120 -9.84 8.65 6.13
CA HIS A 120 -8.79 9.65 6.14
C HIS A 120 -8.18 9.75 7.53
N TRP A 121 -6.91 10.13 7.59
CA TRP A 121 -6.21 10.43 8.83
C TRP A 121 -5.67 11.84 8.76
N LEU A 122 -6.21 12.69 9.64
CA LEU A 122 -5.66 13.99 9.92
C LEU A 122 -4.55 13.81 10.97
N THR A 123 -3.36 14.31 10.65
CA THR A 123 -2.19 14.23 11.51
C THR A 123 -1.66 15.64 11.77
N ILE A 124 -1.60 16.05 13.03
CA ILE A 124 -0.87 17.25 13.47
C ILE A 124 0.51 16.80 13.93
N ILE A 125 1.55 17.52 13.52
CA ILE A 125 2.95 17.16 13.73
C ILE A 125 3.63 18.26 14.54
N ASP A 126 4.26 17.92 15.66
CA ASP A 126 5.15 18.82 16.39
C ASP A 126 6.61 18.35 16.22
N PRO A 127 7.42 19.05 15.40
CA PRO A 127 8.81 18.69 15.16
C PRO A 127 9.76 19.16 16.28
N HIS A 128 9.28 20.00 17.21
CA HIS A 128 10.09 20.54 18.30
C HIS A 128 10.00 19.71 19.58
N LEU A 129 9.19 18.65 19.59
CA LEU A 129 9.02 17.76 20.73
C LEU A 129 8.67 18.52 22.02
N ARG A 130 7.76 19.51 21.94
CA ARG A 130 7.49 20.43 23.05
C ARG A 130 6.91 19.73 24.28
N LYS A 131 6.30 18.55 24.09
CA LYS A 131 5.78 17.70 25.17
C LYS A 131 6.76 16.56 25.47
N THR A 132 7.17 16.44 26.73
CA THR A 132 8.22 15.50 27.17
C THR A 132 7.70 14.21 27.82
N ARG A 133 6.38 14.08 28.03
CA ARG A 133 5.75 12.92 28.71
C ARG A 133 4.74 12.22 27.80
N LEU A 134 5.16 11.89 26.58
CA LEU A 134 4.36 11.13 25.65
C LEU A 134 5.00 9.77 25.41
N PRO A 135 4.21 8.70 25.24
CA PRO A 135 4.77 7.40 24.92
C PRO A 135 5.42 7.42 23.55
N HIS A 136 6.51 6.67 23.39
CA HIS A 136 7.03 6.38 22.06
C HIS A 136 6.12 5.38 21.36
N ILE A 137 6.01 5.44 20.03
CA ILE A 137 5.20 4.50 19.27
C ILE A 137 5.60 3.05 19.57
N ASP A 138 6.87 2.79 19.85
CA ASP A 138 7.40 1.47 20.17
C ASP A 138 6.90 0.92 21.52
N GLU A 139 6.51 1.79 22.44
CA GLU A 139 5.93 1.44 23.74
C GLU A 139 4.44 1.08 23.64
N LEU A 140 3.78 1.52 22.57
CA LEU A 140 2.37 1.21 22.32
C LEU A 140 2.22 -0.24 21.86
N GLN A 141 1.89 -1.14 22.78
CA GLN A 141 1.64 -2.54 22.46
C GLN A 141 0.14 -2.83 22.33
N LEU A 142 -0.22 -3.52 21.25
CA LEU A 142 -1.57 -3.99 21.03
C LEU A 142 -1.72 -5.43 21.57
N PRO A 143 -2.79 -5.73 22.32
CA PRO A 143 -3.08 -7.09 22.74
C PRO A 143 -3.20 -8.04 21.55
N ALA A 144 -2.74 -9.29 21.72
CA ALA A 144 -2.75 -10.28 20.65
C ALA A 144 -4.14 -10.59 20.08
N TRP A 145 -5.21 -10.39 20.87
CA TRP A 145 -6.59 -10.56 20.40
C TRP A 145 -7.00 -9.45 19.43
N VAL A 146 -6.63 -8.19 19.69
CA VAL A 146 -6.84 -7.03 18.80
C VAL A 146 -6.12 -7.27 17.47
N MET A 147 -4.90 -7.79 17.54
CA MET A 147 -4.10 -8.08 16.35
C MET A 147 -4.73 -9.12 15.41
N LYS A 148 -5.68 -9.95 15.88
CA LYS A 148 -6.42 -10.89 15.02
C LYS A 148 -7.52 -10.20 14.21
N ASP A 149 -8.06 -9.11 14.72
CA ASP A 149 -9.15 -8.36 14.09
C ASP A 149 -8.62 -7.32 13.09
N ILE A 150 -7.35 -6.92 13.22
CA ILE A 150 -6.68 -6.03 12.27
C ILE A 150 -6.26 -6.84 11.03
N PRO A 151 -6.81 -6.55 9.83
CA PRO A 151 -6.41 -7.26 8.62
C PRO A 151 -4.94 -6.97 8.31
N ARG A 152 -4.16 -8.04 8.08
CA ARG A 152 -2.78 -7.92 7.62
C ARG A 152 -2.75 -7.37 6.20
N ILE A 153 -2.43 -6.09 6.09
CA ILE A 153 -2.19 -5.38 4.85
C ILE A 153 -0.69 -5.07 4.71
N TYR A 154 -0.26 -4.80 3.49
CA TYR A 154 1.08 -4.35 3.17
C TYR A 154 1.02 -2.95 2.57
N SER A 155 1.90 -2.09 3.04
CA SER A 155 2.22 -0.82 2.37
C SER A 155 3.12 -1.03 1.16
N LEU A 156 3.24 -0.03 0.30
CA LEU A 156 4.12 -0.09 -0.85
C LEU A 156 5.58 -0.18 -0.44
N SER A 157 6.01 0.59 0.56
CA SER A 157 7.39 0.50 1.04
C SER A 157 7.72 -0.89 1.60
N GLU A 158 6.79 -1.55 2.32
CA GLU A 158 7.02 -2.92 2.80
C GLU A 158 7.19 -3.90 1.64
N ILE A 159 6.37 -3.77 0.58
CA ILE A 159 6.50 -4.62 -0.62
C ILE A 159 7.84 -4.36 -1.32
N ASN A 160 8.22 -3.09 -1.50
CA ASN A 160 9.47 -2.73 -2.15
C ASN A 160 10.68 -3.25 -1.35
N SER A 161 10.69 -3.09 -0.03
CA SER A 161 11.74 -3.65 0.82
C SER A 161 11.78 -5.18 0.77
N MET A 162 10.63 -5.85 0.62
CA MET A 162 10.61 -7.30 0.42
C MET A 162 11.21 -7.71 -0.93
N LEU A 163 11.02 -6.91 -1.98
CA LEU A 163 11.58 -7.17 -3.31
C LEU A 163 13.09 -6.92 -3.36
N GLU A 164 13.56 -5.85 -2.69
CA GLU A 164 14.98 -5.48 -2.63
C GLU A 164 15.83 -6.50 -1.86
N ASN A 165 15.25 -7.13 -0.82
CA ASN A 165 15.93 -8.12 0.02
C ASN A 165 15.83 -9.56 -0.52
N LEU A 166 15.32 -9.75 -1.74
CA LEU A 166 15.38 -11.06 -2.38
C LEU A 166 16.84 -11.38 -2.73
N PRO A 167 17.40 -12.50 -2.25
CA PRO A 167 18.68 -12.95 -2.77
C PRO A 167 18.52 -13.14 -4.28
N LEU A 168 19.40 -12.51 -5.06
CA LEU A 168 19.59 -12.74 -6.49
C LEU A 168 19.93 -14.22 -6.72
N GLN A 169 18.95 -15.11 -6.67
CA GLN A 169 19.09 -16.47 -7.16
C GLN A 169 18.86 -16.46 -8.67
N ASN A 170 19.93 -16.12 -9.39
CA ASN A 170 20.47 -16.83 -10.57
C ASN A 170 20.92 -15.89 -11.70
N SER A 171 22.25 -15.79 -11.85
CA SER A 171 22.90 -15.47 -13.13
C SER A 171 23.86 -16.59 -13.52
N GLN A 172 23.34 -17.81 -13.63
CA GLN A 172 23.96 -18.88 -14.45
C GLN A 172 22.86 -19.65 -15.19
N SER A 173 22.44 -19.10 -16.32
CA SER A 173 22.08 -19.88 -17.51
C SER A 173 22.01 -18.90 -18.68
N GLY A 174 23.15 -18.77 -19.37
CA GLY A 174 23.17 -18.19 -20.69
C GLY A 174 22.29 -19.02 -21.63
N ASN A 175 21.43 -18.34 -22.36
CA ASN A 175 21.48 -18.34 -23.82
C ASN A 175 20.41 -17.39 -24.33
N SER A 176 20.87 -16.21 -24.72
CA SER A 176 20.19 -15.33 -25.65
C SER A 176 20.01 -16.06 -26.98
N ILE A 177 18.78 -16.28 -27.40
CA ILE A 177 18.46 -16.43 -28.82
C ILE A 177 17.35 -15.44 -29.13
N SER A 178 17.77 -14.37 -29.79
CA SER A 178 16.93 -13.39 -30.46
C SER A 178 16.16 -14.09 -31.59
N HIS A 179 14.84 -13.98 -31.59
CA HIS A 179 14.06 -14.13 -32.82
C HIS A 179 13.09 -12.95 -32.95
N THR A 180 13.46 -12.08 -33.89
CA THR A 180 12.63 -11.11 -34.59
C THR A 180 11.49 -11.82 -35.32
N GLY A 181 10.28 -11.26 -35.25
CA GLY A 181 9.11 -11.75 -35.98
C GLY A 181 7.87 -10.90 -35.76
N ASN A 182 7.68 -9.90 -36.63
CA ASN A 182 6.47 -9.10 -36.76
C ASN A 182 5.26 -9.97 -37.10
N GLN A 183 4.18 -9.90 -36.32
CA GLN A 183 2.80 -10.02 -36.81
C GLN A 183 1.88 -9.11 -36.01
N ALA A 184 1.28 -8.15 -36.72
CA ALA A 184 0.30 -7.22 -36.21
C ALA A 184 -1.07 -7.88 -36.04
N SER A 185 -1.77 -7.54 -34.96
CA SER A 185 -3.24 -7.58 -34.85
C SER A 185 -3.70 -6.89 -33.56
N PRO A 186 -4.92 -6.34 -33.52
CA PRO A 186 -5.15 -4.93 -33.20
C PRO A 186 -5.98 -4.73 -31.92
N ALA A 187 -6.09 -3.45 -31.52
CA ALA A 187 -7.08 -2.93 -30.57
C ALA A 187 -6.97 -3.38 -29.10
N LEU A 188 -6.03 -2.75 -28.37
CA LEU A 188 -6.19 -2.45 -26.95
C LEU A 188 -5.92 -0.96 -26.62
N ASP A 189 -5.90 -0.11 -27.64
CA ASP A 189 -6.03 1.34 -27.46
C ASP A 189 -7.51 1.67 -27.31
N ASN A 190 -7.96 1.71 -26.06
CA ASN A 190 -9.08 2.49 -25.52
C ASN A 190 -9.65 1.82 -24.26
N ILE A 191 -8.78 1.67 -23.26
CA ILE A 191 -9.24 1.85 -21.88
C ILE A 191 -8.61 3.17 -21.41
N GLU A 192 -9.31 4.26 -21.70
CA GLU A 192 -9.23 5.48 -20.88
C GLU A 192 -9.63 5.08 -19.45
N ASN A 193 -8.68 4.60 -18.65
CA ASN A 193 -8.89 4.42 -17.22
C ASN A 193 -8.31 5.63 -16.51
N ARG A 194 -9.21 6.60 -16.33
CA ARG A 194 -9.21 7.61 -15.27
C ARG A 194 -8.80 6.96 -13.95
N ASN A 195 -7.52 7.11 -13.61
CA ASN A 195 -6.90 7.12 -12.28
C ASN A 195 -5.40 6.97 -12.56
N GLY A 196 -4.76 8.12 -12.77
CA GLY A 196 -3.35 8.20 -13.06
C GLY A 196 -2.50 7.60 -11.95
N VAL A 197 -1.30 7.17 -12.37
CA VAL A 197 -0.15 6.75 -11.56
C VAL A 197 -0.20 5.32 -11.04
N PHE A 198 0.04 4.34 -11.93
CA PHE A 198 0.79 3.12 -11.58
C PHE A 198 1.56 2.63 -12.81
N LYS A 199 2.69 3.29 -13.08
CA LYS A 199 3.80 2.73 -13.84
C LYS A 199 5.04 2.97 -12.97
N GLU A 200 5.83 1.92 -12.73
CA GLU A 200 7.10 1.90 -11.97
C GLU A 200 6.91 1.83 -10.43
N HIS A 201 7.42 0.89 -9.63
CA HIS A 201 8.37 -0.22 -9.78
C HIS A 201 7.96 -1.41 -8.88
N LEU A 202 7.31 -2.42 -9.43
CA LEU A 202 7.25 -3.77 -8.85
C LEU A 202 7.96 -4.67 -9.87
N ASN A 203 9.25 -4.96 -9.64
CA ASN A 203 10.09 -5.81 -10.52
C ASN A 203 9.72 -7.29 -10.36
N ILE A 204 8.45 -7.62 -10.61
CA ILE A 204 7.98 -8.99 -10.80
C ILE A 204 7.46 -9.05 -12.23
N GLU A 205 8.07 -9.84 -13.09
CA GLU A 205 7.71 -9.94 -14.50
C GLU A 205 6.32 -10.61 -14.66
N PRO A 206 5.58 -10.33 -15.75
CA PRO A 206 4.34 -11.06 -16.04
C PRO A 206 4.57 -12.57 -16.07
N GLY A 207 3.81 -13.28 -15.23
CA GLY A 207 3.90 -14.73 -15.06
C GLY A 207 4.94 -15.22 -14.06
N GLU A 208 5.55 -14.31 -13.31
CA GLU A 208 6.52 -14.63 -12.28
C GLU A 208 5.86 -14.91 -10.92
N THR A 209 6.60 -15.62 -10.07
CA THR A 209 6.23 -15.90 -8.69
C THR A 209 7.45 -15.82 -7.80
N ILE A 210 7.31 -15.06 -6.72
CA ILE A 210 8.37 -14.74 -5.78
C ILE A 210 7.95 -15.20 -4.39
N GLY A 211 8.84 -15.84 -3.64
CA GLY A 211 8.59 -16.21 -2.24
C GLY A 211 8.73 -14.99 -1.33
N VAL A 212 7.83 -14.83 -0.37
CA VAL A 212 7.91 -13.78 0.66
C VAL A 212 8.26 -14.37 2.04
N PRO A 213 8.94 -13.62 2.93
CA PRO A 213 9.47 -14.16 4.20
C PRO A 213 8.43 -14.75 5.15
N ASP A 214 7.15 -14.39 5.01
CA ASP A 214 6.06 -14.94 5.83
C ASP A 214 5.54 -16.31 5.35
N GLY A 215 6.26 -16.95 4.42
CA GLY A 215 5.96 -18.27 3.87
C GLY A 215 4.91 -18.26 2.75
N ARG A 216 4.45 -17.09 2.30
CA ARG A 216 3.57 -16.95 1.13
C ARG A 216 4.36 -16.69 -0.16
N TRP A 217 3.62 -16.55 -1.25
CA TRP A 217 4.13 -16.34 -2.60
C TRP A 217 3.40 -15.17 -3.25
N LEU A 218 4.15 -14.21 -3.76
CA LEU A 218 3.67 -13.10 -4.57
C LEU A 218 3.67 -13.52 -6.03
N HIS A 219 2.53 -13.40 -6.70
CA HIS A 219 2.35 -13.79 -8.09
C HIS A 219 1.99 -12.58 -8.94
N ARG A 220 2.49 -12.51 -10.19
CA ARG A 220 1.97 -11.59 -11.22
C ARG A 220 1.40 -12.41 -12.38
N CYS A 221 0.13 -12.21 -12.71
CA CYS A 221 -0.51 -12.90 -13.81
C CYS A 221 0.12 -12.47 -15.15
N LYS A 222 0.53 -13.44 -15.97
CA LYS A 222 1.00 -13.20 -17.34
C LYS A 222 -0.07 -12.54 -18.22
N GLU A 223 -1.32 -12.95 -18.07
CA GLU A 223 -2.42 -12.56 -18.96
C GLU A 223 -3.04 -11.20 -18.60
N CYS A 224 -3.24 -10.93 -17.31
CA CYS A 224 -3.94 -9.71 -16.88
C CYS A 224 -3.10 -8.78 -15.99
N GLY A 225 -1.84 -9.13 -15.72
CA GLY A 225 -0.96 -8.35 -14.85
C GLY A 225 -1.37 -8.31 -13.37
N TYR A 226 -2.46 -8.97 -12.96
CA TYR A 226 -2.94 -8.98 -11.58
C TYR A 226 -1.88 -9.54 -10.62
N ILE A 227 -1.64 -8.84 -9.52
CA ILE A 227 -0.70 -9.24 -8.48
C ILE A 227 -1.47 -9.71 -7.25
N TRP A 228 -1.09 -10.88 -6.70
CA TRP A 228 -1.71 -11.40 -5.48
C TRP A 228 -0.75 -12.24 -4.64
N LEU A 229 -1.06 -12.39 -3.35
CA LEU A 229 -0.36 -13.29 -2.44
C LEU A 229 -1.13 -14.61 -2.28
N ASN A 230 -0.43 -15.73 -2.25
CA ASN A 230 -1.01 -17.05 -1.99
C ASN A 230 -0.08 -17.89 -1.10
N LYS A 231 -0.62 -18.85 -0.34
CA LYS A 231 0.19 -19.85 0.37
C LYS A 231 0.83 -20.86 -0.59
N GLN A 232 0.25 -21.06 -1.76
CA GLN A 232 0.73 -21.99 -2.77
C GLN A 232 1.76 -21.31 -3.68
N ARG A 233 2.93 -21.94 -3.89
CA ARG A 233 3.92 -21.49 -4.89
C ARG A 233 3.38 -21.49 -6.32
N ARG A 234 2.42 -22.36 -6.62
CA ARG A 234 1.84 -22.50 -7.95
C ARG A 234 0.32 -22.62 -7.83
N PRO A 235 -0.41 -21.53 -7.57
CA PRO A 235 -1.87 -21.57 -7.56
C PRO A 235 -2.41 -22.03 -8.91
N VAL A 236 -3.54 -22.75 -8.90
CA VAL A 236 -4.10 -23.35 -10.12
C VAL A 236 -4.63 -22.28 -11.09
N LYS A 237 -5.09 -21.13 -10.59
CA LYS A 237 -5.72 -20.06 -11.39
C LYS A 237 -5.27 -18.69 -10.92
N CYS A 238 -5.32 -17.72 -11.82
CA CYS A 238 -5.25 -16.30 -11.45
C CYS A 238 -6.39 -15.95 -10.47
N ALA A 239 -6.06 -15.20 -9.42
CA ALA A 239 -7.01 -14.81 -8.38
C ALA A 239 -7.79 -13.51 -8.68
N ASN A 240 -7.68 -12.97 -9.90
CA ASN A 240 -8.36 -11.72 -10.24
C ASN A 240 -9.89 -11.91 -10.20
N ARG A 241 -10.55 -11.17 -9.31
CA ARG A 241 -12.02 -11.18 -9.13
C ARG A 241 -12.71 -9.96 -9.72
N THR A 242 -11.98 -9.11 -10.45
CA THR A 242 -12.57 -7.99 -11.18
C THR A 242 -13.55 -8.52 -12.20
N ARG A 243 -14.76 -7.96 -12.27
CA ARG A 243 -15.77 -8.32 -13.27
C ARG A 243 -15.81 -7.26 -14.38
N ASN A 244 -15.94 -7.70 -15.63
CA ASN A 244 -16.19 -6.80 -16.75
C ASN A 244 -17.66 -6.33 -16.77
N ALA A 245 -18.02 -5.43 -17.70
CA ALA A 245 -19.39 -4.93 -17.88
C ALA A 245 -20.44 -6.05 -18.07
N SER A 246 -20.01 -7.20 -18.60
CA SER A 246 -20.84 -8.39 -18.76
C SER A 246 -20.87 -9.31 -17.52
N LYS A 247 -20.42 -8.81 -16.36
CA LYS A 247 -20.35 -9.52 -15.06
C LYS A 247 -19.46 -10.77 -15.06
N ARG A 248 -18.59 -10.97 -16.06
CA ARG A 248 -17.62 -12.08 -16.11
C ARG A 248 -16.29 -11.65 -15.47
N TYR A 249 -15.63 -12.58 -14.78
CA TYR A 249 -14.30 -12.30 -14.24
C TYR A 249 -13.30 -12.01 -15.36
N VAL A 250 -12.56 -10.91 -15.21
CA VAL A 250 -11.59 -10.41 -16.19
C VAL A 250 -10.46 -11.41 -16.43
N CYS A 251 -10.04 -12.15 -15.39
CA CYS A 251 -9.03 -13.20 -15.56
C CYS A 251 -9.08 -14.25 -14.44
N GLN A 252 -9.28 -15.51 -14.81
CA GLN A 252 -9.13 -16.68 -13.93
C GLN A 252 -8.41 -17.82 -14.64
N THR A 253 -7.52 -17.46 -15.57
CA THR A 253 -6.79 -18.41 -16.41
C THR A 253 -5.90 -19.31 -15.56
N THR A 254 -5.79 -20.57 -15.99
CA THR A 254 -4.80 -21.53 -15.46
C THR A 254 -3.40 -21.28 -16.02
N LYS A 255 -3.29 -20.47 -17.08
CA LYS A 255 -2.03 -20.15 -17.77
C LYS A 255 -1.35 -18.88 -17.26
N TRP A 256 -1.50 -18.59 -15.98
CA TRP A 256 -1.09 -17.30 -15.44
C TRP A 256 0.43 -17.17 -15.22
N TRP A 257 1.24 -18.24 -15.31
CA TRP A 257 2.69 -18.24 -15.03
C TRP A 257 3.54 -18.73 -16.21
N LYS A 258 4.81 -18.33 -16.27
CA LYS A 258 5.72 -18.56 -17.43
C LYS A 258 5.88 -20.05 -17.83
N GLY A 259 5.72 -21.00 -16.91
CA GLY A 259 5.82 -22.45 -17.18
C GLY A 259 4.49 -23.16 -17.43
N SER A 260 3.38 -22.43 -17.58
CA SER A 260 2.10 -23.03 -17.93
C SER A 260 2.05 -23.43 -19.41
N GLY A 261 2.34 -24.70 -19.70
CA GLY A 261 2.10 -25.30 -21.01
C GLY A 261 0.62 -25.27 -21.41
N PRO A 262 0.27 -25.64 -22.65
CA PRO A 262 -1.12 -25.81 -23.05
C PRO A 262 -1.79 -26.79 -22.07
N ALA A 263 -2.89 -26.36 -21.45
CA ALA A 263 -3.60 -27.15 -20.47
C ALA A 263 -3.95 -28.51 -21.09
N ILE A 264 -3.32 -29.58 -20.59
CA ILE A 264 -3.85 -30.93 -20.79
C ILE A 264 -5.20 -30.90 -20.10
N LYS A 265 -6.27 -30.85 -20.89
CA LYS A 265 -7.64 -31.03 -20.40
C LYS A 265 -7.71 -32.44 -19.82
N TYR A 266 -7.51 -32.58 -18.52
CA TYR A 266 -7.98 -33.77 -17.81
C TYR A 266 -9.51 -33.74 -17.90
N LYS A 267 -10.04 -34.39 -18.95
CA LYS A 267 -11.41 -34.89 -18.91
C LYS A 267 -11.41 -35.98 -17.85
N GLN A 268 -11.81 -35.63 -16.63
CA GLN A 268 -12.29 -36.64 -15.69
C GLN A 268 -13.52 -37.28 -16.34
N ARG A 269 -13.35 -38.48 -16.92
CA ARG A 269 -14.44 -39.44 -17.04
C ARG A 269 -14.54 -40.11 -15.68
N HIS A 270 -15.59 -39.80 -14.95
CA HIS A 270 -15.99 -40.62 -13.80
C HIS A 270 -16.55 -41.95 -14.35
N PRO A 271 -16.13 -43.11 -13.80
CA PRO A 271 -16.92 -44.34 -13.89
C PRO A 271 -18.21 -44.20 -13.07
#